data_AF-A0A1V5H4Q3-F1
#
_entry.id   AF-A0A1V5H4Q3-F1
#
_cell.length_a   1.000
_cell.length_b   1.000
_cell.length_c   1.000
_cell.angle_alpha   90.00
_cell.angle_beta   90.00
_cell.angle_gamma   90.00
#
_symmetry.space_group_name_H-M   'P 1'
#
loop_
_entity.id
_entity.type
_entity.pdbx_description
1 polymer ?
#
loop_
_entity_poly.entity_id
_entity_poly.type
_entity_poly.pdbx_seq_one_letter_code
_entity_poly.pdbx_strand_id
1 'polypeptide(L)' 'MPPEEARRRIQAGAQRALERAQSEGFGQVSLRAPFTAEMRLRGDGARPPHALRKSHPSSVIALLNAPWE' A
#
# COMPACT_ATOMS: atom_id res chain seq x y z
N MET A 1 20.08 -0.61 16.53
CA MET A 1 19.67 -2.03 16.41
C MET A 1 20.69 -2.74 15.56
N PRO A 2 21.39 -3.77 16.07
CA PRO A 2 22.35 -4.52 15.27
C PRO A 2 21.65 -5.25 14.10
N PRO A 3 22.31 -5.45 12.96
CA PRO A 3 21.72 -6.14 11.80
C PRO A 3 21.20 -7.56 12.11
N GLU A 4 21.89 -8.28 13.00
CA GLU A 4 21.52 -9.63 13.43
C GLU A 4 20.18 -9.65 14.17
N GLU A 5 19.98 -8.66 15.05
CA GLU A 5 18.74 -8.51 15.81
C GLU A 5 17.56 -8.16 14.89
N ALA A 6 17.80 -7.32 13.87
CA ALA A 6 16.79 -6.99 12.86
C ALA A 6 16.39 -8.24 12.07
N ARG A 7 17.36 -9.04 11.61
CA ARG A 7 17.12 -10.29 10.88
C ARG A 7 16.28 -11.26 11.72
N ARG A 8 16.65 -11.46 12.98
CA ARG A 8 15.91 -12.33 13.92
C ARG A 8 14.46 -11.90 14.06
N ARG A 9 14.21 -10.59 14.20
CA ARG A 9 12.85 -10.03 14.33
C ARG A 9 12.03 -10.20 13.06
N ILE A 10 12.64 -9.99 11.89
CA ILE A 10 11.97 -10.19 10.59
C ILE A 10 11.58 -11.66 10.41
N GLN A 11 12.50 -12.59 10.65
CA GLN A 11 12.23 -14.03 10.54
C GLN A 11 11.12 -14.48 11.50
N ALA A 12 11.19 -14.05 12.77
CA ALA A 12 10.15 -14.36 13.75
C ALA A 12 8.79 -13.77 13.35
N GLY A 13 8.76 -12.56 12.76
CA GLY A 13 7.55 -11.95 12.22
C GLY A 13 6.97 -12.74 11.05
N ALA A 14 7.81 -13.16 10.11
CA ALA A 14 7.41 -13.95 8.96
C ALA A 14 6.82 -15.31 9.38
N GLN A 15 7.45 -16.00 10.32
CA GLN A 15 6.97 -17.28 10.86
C GLN A 15 5.57 -17.12 11.47
N ARG A 16 5.36 -16.11 12.32
CA ARG A 16 4.04 -15.81 12.91
C ARG A 16 2.99 -15.49 11.84
N ALA A 17 3.36 -14.78 10.79
CA ALA A 17 2.44 -14.46 9.71
C ALA A 17 1.99 -15.72 8.95
N LEU A 18 2.90 -16.67 8.70
CA LEU A 18 2.58 -17.95 8.05
C LEU A 18 1.66 -18.82 8.91
N GLU A 19 1.93 -18.91 10.21
CA GLU A 19 1.08 -19.64 11.16
C GLU A 19 -0.33 -19.05 11.18
N ARG A 20 -0.44 -17.73 11.30
CA ARG A 20 -1.73 -17.03 11.27
C ARG A 20 -2.46 -17.21 9.95
N ALA A 21 -1.75 -17.25 8.81
CA ALA A 21 -2.41 -17.38 7.50
C ALA A 21 -3.09 -18.74 7.30
N GLN A 22 -2.71 -19.76 8.09
CA GLN A 22 -3.37 -21.07 8.06
C GLN A 22 -4.68 -21.08 8.86
N SER A 23 -4.77 -20.29 9.93
CA SER A 23 -5.92 -20.30 10.85
C SER A 23 -6.86 -19.09 10.69
N GLU A 24 -6.34 -17.96 10.20
CA GLU A 24 -7.07 -16.72 10.02
C GLU A 24 -7.44 -16.53 8.54
N GLY A 25 -8.70 -16.20 8.29
CA GLY A 25 -9.14 -15.74 6.98
C GLY A 25 -8.67 -14.32 6.73
N PHE A 26 -7.39 -14.13 6.38
CA PHE A 26 -6.94 -12.86 5.83
C PHE A 26 -7.64 -12.66 4.48
N GLY A 27 -8.76 -11.93 4.52
CA GLY A 27 -9.55 -11.65 3.32
C GLY A 27 -8.70 -10.85 2.34
N GLN A 28 -8.62 -11.33 1.10
CA GLN A 28 -8.19 -10.47 0.01
C GLN A 28 -9.25 -9.40 -0.18
N VAL A 29 -8.87 -8.14 -0.02
CA VAL A 29 -9.79 -7.03 -0.32
C VAL A 29 -10.06 -7.05 -1.82
N SER A 30 -11.28 -7.46 -2.17
CA SER A 30 -11.72 -7.49 -3.55
C SER A 30 -11.95 -6.06 -4.04
N LEU A 31 -11.08 -5.59 -4.94
CA LEU A 31 -11.25 -4.31 -5.59
C LEU A 31 -12.15 -4.48 -6.81
N ARG A 32 -13.13 -3.58 -6.98
CA ARG A 32 -14.01 -3.53 -8.14
C ARG A 32 -13.67 -2.34 -9.01
N ALA A 33 -13.58 -2.58 -10.31
CA ALA A 33 -13.48 -1.53 -11.31
C ALA A 33 -14.76 -0.66 -11.34
N PRO A 34 -14.66 0.63 -11.74
CA PRO A 34 -13.45 1.33 -12.13
C PRO A 34 -12.57 1.72 -10.93
N PHE A 35 -11.25 1.76 -11.12
CA PHE A 35 -10.30 2.06 -10.05
C PHE A 35 -9.94 3.54 -10.03
N THR A 36 -9.78 4.10 -8.83
CA THR A 36 -9.32 5.47 -8.59
C THR A 36 -8.22 5.49 -7.53
N ALA A 37 -7.30 6.44 -7.68
CA ALA A 37 -6.26 6.70 -6.68
C ALA A 37 -6.21 8.20 -6.39
N GLU A 38 -6.08 8.56 -5.12
CA GLU A 38 -5.99 9.94 -4.65
C GLU A 38 -4.74 10.10 -3.78
N MET A 39 -3.91 11.09 -4.09
CA MET A 39 -2.77 11.48 -3.27
C MET A 39 -3.03 12.86 -2.67
N ARG A 40 -3.12 12.94 -1.34
CA ARG A 40 -3.32 14.19 -0.60
C ARG A 40 -1.97 14.75 -0.17
N LEU A 41 -1.63 15.90 -0.71
CA LEU A 41 -0.38 16.60 -0.45
C LEU A 41 -0.64 17.70 0.59
N ARG A 42 0.22 17.76 1.60
CA ARG A 42 0.20 18.84 2.59
C ARG A 42 0.77 20.10 1.96
N GLY A 43 0.36 21.27 2.45
CA GLY A 43 0.99 22.52 2.07
C GLY A 43 2.37 22.66 2.72
N ASP A 44 3.24 23.44 2.09
CA ASP A 44 4.63 23.67 2.50
C ASP A 44 4.96 25.17 2.73
N GLY A 45 3.92 26.00 2.87
CA GLY A 45 4.05 27.46 3.04
C GLY A 45 4.15 28.23 1.73
N ALA A 46 4.61 27.61 0.64
CA ALA A 46 4.57 28.18 -0.71
C ALA A 46 3.34 27.71 -1.50
N ARG A 47 2.89 26.48 -1.25
CA ARG A 47 1.72 25.89 -1.92
C ARG A 47 0.67 25.46 -0.90
N PRO A 48 -0.63 25.71 -1.17
CA PRO A 48 -1.69 25.21 -0.33
C PRO A 48 -1.79 23.66 -0.43
N PRO A 49 -2.37 23.00 0.58
CA PRO A 49 -2.72 21.58 0.49
C PRO A 49 -3.59 21.32 -0.75
N HIS A 50 -3.32 20.22 -1.45
CA HIS A 50 -4.05 19.85 -2.65
C HIS A 50 -4.08 18.33 -2.82
N ALA A 51 -4.94 17.86 -3.73
CA ALA A 51 -5.09 16.44 -4.02
C ALA A 51 -4.90 16.18 -5.51
N LEU A 52 -4.10 15.17 -5.84
CA LEU A 52 -3.96 14.64 -7.20
C LEU A 52 -4.83 13.39 -7.31
N ARG A 53 -5.47 13.20 -8.48
CA ARG A 53 -6.38 12.08 -8.72
C ARG A 53 -6.11 11.47 -10.09
N LYS A 54 -6.16 10.16 -10.15
CA LYS A 54 -6.14 9.40 -11.41
C LYS A 54 -7.11 8.23 -11.36
N SER A 55 -7.51 7.73 -12.53
CA SER A 55 -8.43 6.61 -12.66
C SER A 55 -8.00 5.67 -13.77
N HIS A 56 -8.44 4.40 -13.67
CA HIS A 56 -8.26 3.41 -14.72
C HIS A 56 -9.48 2.50 -14.77
N PRO A 57 -10.03 2.22 -15.96
CA PRO A 57 -11.31 1.50 -16.08
C PRO A 57 -11.27 0.07 -15.59
N SER A 58 -10.14 -0.63 -15.69
CA SER A 58 -10.09 -2.09 -15.45
C SER A 58 -8.83 -2.65 -14.78
N SER A 59 -7.77 -1.87 -14.55
CA SER A 59 -6.48 -2.36 -14.05
C SER A 59 -5.92 -1.47 -12.95
N VAL A 60 -5.94 -1.98 -11.71
CA VAL A 60 -5.37 -1.28 -10.55
C VAL A 60 -3.85 -1.18 -10.66
N ILE A 61 -3.20 -2.15 -11.31
CA ILE A 61 -1.74 -2.13 -11.53
C ILE A 61 -1.37 -0.99 -12.50
N ALA A 62 -2.10 -0.86 -13.60
CA ALA A 62 -1.88 0.24 -14.55
C ALA A 62 -2.16 1.60 -13.91
N LEU A 63 -3.24 1.71 -13.13
CA LEU A 63 -3.54 2.89 -12.33
C LEU A 63 -2.36 3.29 -11.44
N LEU A 64 -1.82 2.36 -10.65
CA LEU A 64 -0.77 2.68 -9.68
C LEU A 64 0.55 3.06 -10.35
N ASN A 65 0.87 2.46 -11.50
CA ASN A 65 2.09 2.75 -12.27
C ASN A 65 2.01 4.00 -13.17
N ALA A 66 0.80 4.51 -13.45
CA ALA A 66 0.64 5.75 -14.21
C ALA A 66 1.26 6.95 -13.46
N PRO A 67 1.78 7.97 -14.16
CA PRO A 67 2.27 9.19 -13.51
C PRO A 67 1.13 9.92 -12.76
N TRP A 68 1.51 10.73 -11.78
CA TRP A 68 0.60 11.67 -11.14
C TRP A 68 0.69 12.99 -11.89
N GLU A 69 -0.46 13.53 -12.29
CA GLU A 69 -0.63 14.84 -12.93
C GLU A 69 -1.17 15.85 -11.93
#